data_AF-A0AAV6WZ05-F1
#
_entry.id   AF-A0AAV6WZ05-F1
#
_cell.length_a   1.000
_cell.length_b   1.000
_cell.length_c   1.000
_cell.angle_alpha   90.00
_cell.angle_beta   90.00
_cell.angle_gamma   90.00
#
_symmetry.space_group_name_H-M   'P 1'
#
loop_
_entity.id
_entity.type
_entity.pdbx_description
1 polymer ?
#
loop_
_entity_poly.entity_id
_entity_poly.type
_entity_poly.pdbx_seq_one_letter_code
_entity_poly.pdbx_strand_id
1 'polypeptide(L)'
;MENSIEKWRAYFDSANTDIFDIIENTIEVATWIVQSQKIFGEVLRIKEILDNSEEQPEALLIESLRRLQLMAISVETLKFTKVGKSVNGLRKHGSKQVRDLVKTLLWNWKNMMDAWFDATQAIADAEVEPKSVETSIIENEEEERVPSTPLDERSNRIEMKKLY
;
A
#
# COMPACT_ATOMS: atom_id res chain seq x y z
N MET A 1 -1.05 -42.10 -19.84
CA MET A 1 -1.16 -40.64 -19.70
C MET A 1 -2.37 -40.38 -18.83
N GLU A 2 -2.15 -39.87 -17.63
CA GLU A 2 -3.22 -39.53 -16.71
C GLU A 2 -4.09 -38.43 -17.34
N ASN A 3 -5.41 -38.64 -17.37
CA ASN A 3 -6.34 -37.69 -17.99
C ASN A 3 -6.36 -36.44 -17.11
N SER A 4 -5.74 -35.35 -17.57
CA SER A 4 -5.65 -34.09 -16.83
C SER A 4 -7.02 -33.61 -16.33
N ILE A 5 -8.11 -33.91 -17.05
CA ILE A 5 -9.47 -33.56 -16.65
C ILE A 5 -9.88 -34.31 -15.37
N GLU A 6 -9.58 -35.60 -15.25
CA GLU A 6 -9.91 -36.38 -14.04
C GLU A 6 -9.09 -35.94 -12.84
N LYS A 7 -7.83 -35.52 -13.06
CA LYS A 7 -7.00 -34.91 -12.01
C LYS A 7 -7.59 -33.60 -11.51
N TRP A 8 -8.09 -32.75 -12.41
CA TRP A 8 -8.76 -31.50 -12.02
C TRP A 8 -10.09 -31.75 -11.33
N ARG A 9 -10.90 -32.70 -11.80
CA ARG A 9 -12.15 -33.11 -11.14
C ARG A 9 -11.90 -33.60 -9.72
N ALA A 10 -10.98 -34.55 -9.54
CA ALA A 10 -10.62 -35.06 -8.23
C ALA A 10 -10.10 -33.97 -7.28
N TYR A 11 -9.32 -33.00 -7.79
CA TYR A 11 -8.87 -31.86 -7.00
C TYR A 11 -10.05 -31.00 -6.54
N PHE A 12 -10.97 -30.62 -7.43
CA PHE A 12 -12.13 -29.80 -7.07
C PHE A 12 -13.13 -30.55 -6.19
N ASP A 13 -13.38 -31.83 -6.43
CA ASP A 13 -14.24 -32.67 -5.58
C ASP A 13 -13.63 -32.85 -4.17
N SER A 14 -12.30 -32.82 -4.05
CA SER A 14 -11.59 -32.90 -2.76
C SER A 14 -11.45 -31.55 -2.05
N ALA A 15 -11.54 -30.43 -2.78
CA ALA A 15 -11.46 -29.10 -2.23
C ALA A 15 -12.87 -28.67 -1.77
N ASN A 16 -12.98 -28.15 -0.55
CA ASN A 16 -14.25 -27.66 -0.01
C ASN A 16 -14.62 -26.26 -0.57
N THR A 17 -14.57 -26.07 -1.89
CA THR A 17 -14.81 -24.79 -2.56
C THR A 17 -15.53 -24.99 -3.89
N ASP A 18 -16.54 -24.16 -4.17
CA ASP A 18 -17.29 -24.23 -5.44
C ASP A 18 -16.43 -23.67 -6.59
N ILE A 19 -16.53 -24.27 -7.77
CA ILE A 19 -15.93 -23.74 -8.99
C ILE A 19 -16.45 -22.32 -9.30
N PHE A 20 -17.70 -22.01 -8.94
CA PHE A 20 -18.26 -20.68 -9.10
C PHE A 20 -17.58 -19.66 -8.17
N ASP A 21 -17.30 -20.01 -6.91
CA ASP A 21 -16.59 -19.14 -5.95
C ASP A 21 -15.17 -18.80 -6.45
N ILE A 22 -14.47 -19.79 -7.01
CA ILE A 22 -13.14 -19.59 -7.58
C ILE A 22 -13.20 -18.60 -8.74
N ILE A 23 -14.18 -18.76 -9.63
CA ILE A 23 -14.34 -17.90 -10.81
C ILE A 23 -14.68 -16.47 -10.37
N GLU A 24 -15.60 -16.29 -9.43
CA GLU A 24 -15.98 -14.98 -8.91
C GLU A 24 -14.78 -14.26 -8.27
N ASN A 25 -14.08 -14.91 -7.33
CA ASN A 25 -12.89 -14.33 -6.71
C ASN A 25 -11.79 -14.02 -7.75
N THR A 26 -11.63 -14.86 -8.78
CA THR A 26 -10.66 -14.60 -9.86
C THR A 26 -11.03 -13.36 -10.66
N ILE A 27 -12.32 -13.15 -10.96
CA ILE A 27 -12.81 -11.96 -11.65
C ILE A 27 -12.61 -10.72 -10.78
N GLU A 28 -12.89 -10.81 -9.48
CA GLU A 28 -12.68 -9.72 -8.53
C GLU A 28 -11.20 -9.32 -8.45
N VAL A 29 -10.31 -10.30 -8.29
CA VAL A 29 -8.85 -10.08 -8.26
C VAL A 29 -8.37 -9.48 -9.58
N ALA A 30 -8.79 -10.01 -10.73
CA ALA A 30 -8.42 -9.48 -12.03
C ALA A 30 -8.90 -8.03 -12.21
N THR A 31 -10.13 -7.73 -11.77
CA THR A 31 -10.70 -6.38 -11.80
C THR A 31 -9.89 -5.44 -10.90
N TRP A 32 -9.57 -5.86 -9.67
CA TRP A 32 -8.75 -5.09 -8.75
C TRP A 32 -7.36 -4.78 -9.33
N ILE A 33 -6.71 -5.77 -9.96
CA ILE A 33 -5.42 -5.59 -10.63
C ILE A 33 -5.53 -4.53 -11.72
N VAL A 34 -6.50 -4.67 -12.62
CA VAL A 34 -6.69 -3.73 -13.75
C VAL A 34 -6.96 -2.31 -13.26
N GLN A 35 -7.82 -2.13 -12.25
CA GLN A 35 -8.08 -0.81 -11.68
C GLN A 35 -6.84 -0.23 -10.99
N SER A 36 -6.10 -1.05 -10.24
CA SER A 36 -4.86 -0.63 -9.56
C SER A 36 -3.81 -0.16 -10.56
N GLN A 37 -3.64 -0.86 -11.69
CA GLN A 37 -2.73 -0.44 -12.77
C GLN A 37 -3.16 0.89 -13.41
N LYS A 38 -4.47 1.07 -13.66
CA LYS A 38 -5.01 2.32 -14.19
C LYS A 38 -4.76 3.50 -13.24
N ILE A 39 -4.97 3.28 -11.93
CA ILE A 39 -4.68 4.28 -10.90
C ILE A 39 -3.20 4.64 -10.90
N PHE A 40 -2.32 3.64 -10.91
CA PHE A 40 -0.88 3.83 -10.90
C PHE A 40 -0.39 4.67 -12.10
N GLY A 41 -0.83 4.29 -13.31
CA GLY A 41 -0.46 5.02 -14.54
C GLY A 41 -0.97 6.46 -14.54
N GLU A 42 -2.20 6.69 -14.07
CA GLU A 42 -2.75 8.04 -13.99
C GLU A 42 -2.01 8.90 -12.95
N VAL A 43 -1.63 8.33 -11.80
CA VAL A 43 -0.84 9.03 -10.79
C VAL A 43 0.52 9.44 -11.36
N LEU A 44 1.18 8.59 -12.15
CA LEU A 44 2.44 8.94 -12.82
C LEU A 44 2.28 10.07 -13.84
N ARG A 45 1.21 10.04 -14.65
CA ARG A 45 0.88 11.11 -15.58
C ARG A 45 0.68 12.44 -14.86
N ILE A 46 -0.08 12.44 -13.76
CA ILE A 46 -0.29 13.63 -12.94
C ILE A 46 1.03 14.09 -12.31
N LYS A 47 1.83 13.15 -11.79
CA LYS A 47 3.12 13.46 -11.19
C LYS A 47 4.02 14.24 -12.17
N GLU A 48 4.09 13.82 -13.43
CA GLU A 48 4.86 14.51 -14.47
C GLU A 48 4.39 15.96 -14.67
N ILE A 49 3.09 16.21 -14.63
CA ILE A 49 2.53 17.58 -14.68
C ILE A 49 2.98 18.39 -13.45
N LEU A 50 2.90 17.80 -12.26
CA LEU A 50 3.26 18.50 -11.02
C LEU A 50 4.77 18.75 -10.89
N ASP A 51 5.61 17.85 -11.40
CA ASP A 51 7.06 18.03 -11.42
C ASP A 51 7.46 19.22 -12.29
N ASN A 52 6.76 19.45 -13.39
CA ASN A 52 7.00 20.57 -14.32
C ASN A 52 6.13 21.80 -14.02
N SER A 53 5.70 21.96 -12.76
CA SER A 53 4.63 22.91 -12.41
C SER A 53 4.86 24.37 -12.78
N GLU A 54 6.12 24.82 -12.88
CA GLU A 54 6.45 26.19 -13.30
C GLU A 54 6.06 26.47 -14.77
N GLU A 55 6.03 25.43 -15.61
CA GLU A 55 5.69 25.51 -17.03
C GLU A 55 4.21 25.19 -17.30
N GLN A 56 3.47 24.72 -16.29
CA GLN A 56 2.08 24.31 -16.44
C GLN A 56 1.11 25.45 -16.13
N PRO A 57 -0.02 25.55 -16.86
CA PRO A 57 -1.06 26.50 -16.50
C PRO A 57 -1.69 26.13 -15.16
N GLU A 58 -2.01 27.14 -14.35
CA GLU A 58 -2.59 26.97 -13.01
C GLU A 58 -3.84 26.06 -13.03
N ALA A 59 -4.70 26.21 -14.05
CA ALA A 59 -5.90 25.40 -14.21
C ALA A 59 -5.59 23.90 -14.30
N LEU A 60 -4.52 23.53 -15.01
CA LEU A 60 -4.11 22.13 -15.16
C LEU A 60 -3.52 21.57 -13.86
N LEU A 61 -2.83 22.39 -13.06
CA LEU A 61 -2.37 22.01 -11.72
C LEU A 61 -3.56 21.77 -10.78
N ILE A 62 -4.57 22.65 -10.81
CA ILE A 62 -5.79 22.50 -10.00
C ILE A 62 -6.56 21.24 -10.40
N GLU A 63 -6.75 21.01 -11.70
CA GLU A 63 -7.42 19.81 -12.21
C GLU A 63 -6.69 18.54 -11.79
N SER A 64 -5.36 18.52 -11.96
CA SER A 64 -4.49 17.42 -11.55
C SER A 64 -4.58 17.11 -10.05
N LEU A 65 -4.50 18.14 -9.20
CA LEU A 65 -4.60 17.97 -7.75
C LEU A 65 -6.00 17.49 -7.32
N ARG A 66 -7.06 18.01 -7.92
CA ARG A 66 -8.43 17.53 -7.68
C ARG A 66 -8.58 16.07 -8.10
N ARG A 67 -7.97 15.68 -9.22
CA ARG A 67 -8.00 14.30 -9.68
C ARG A 67 -7.30 13.37 -8.70
N LEU A 68 -6.14 13.75 -8.16
CA LEU A 68 -5.49 13.00 -7.08
C LEU A 68 -6.37 12.87 -5.83
N GLN A 69 -7.16 13.90 -5.50
CA GLN A 69 -8.04 13.87 -4.33
C GLN A 69 -9.23 12.92 -4.48
N LEU A 70 -9.76 12.80 -5.70
CA LEU A 70 -10.90 11.95 -6.01
C LEU A 70 -10.50 10.49 -6.27
N MET A 71 -9.22 10.22 -6.50
CA MET A 71 -8.72 8.87 -6.71
C MET A 71 -8.48 8.15 -5.38
N ALA A 72 -8.84 6.87 -5.32
CA ALA A 72 -8.50 5.97 -4.22
C ALA A 72 -7.01 5.56 -4.33
N ILE A 73 -6.12 6.44 -3.89
CA ILE A 73 -4.67 6.20 -3.92
C ILE A 73 -4.29 5.36 -2.70
N SER A 74 -3.59 4.24 -2.93
CA SER A 74 -3.08 3.38 -1.86
C SER A 74 -1.73 3.88 -1.31
N VAL A 75 -1.36 3.38 -0.12
CA VAL A 75 -0.05 3.66 0.51
C VAL A 75 1.10 3.19 -0.39
N GLU A 76 0.96 2.04 -1.04
CA GLU A 76 1.92 1.50 -2.01
C GLU A 76 2.07 2.45 -3.20
N THR A 77 0.96 2.93 -3.76
CA THR A 77 0.96 3.86 -4.90
C THR A 77 1.72 5.14 -4.54
N LEU A 78 1.49 5.71 -3.36
CA LEU A 78 2.24 6.88 -2.88
C LEU A 78 3.75 6.61 -2.76
N LYS A 79 4.12 5.46 -2.18
CA LYS A 79 5.52 5.06 -2.00
C LYS A 79 6.25 4.87 -3.33
N PHE A 80 5.65 4.13 -4.25
CA PHE A 80 6.27 3.76 -5.53
C PHE A 80 6.34 4.95 -6.49
N THR A 81 5.25 5.72 -6.62
CA THR A 81 5.23 6.87 -7.53
C THR A 81 5.98 8.07 -6.96
N LYS A 82 6.13 8.16 -5.63
CA LYS A 82 6.69 9.32 -4.93
C LYS A 82 5.98 10.64 -5.27
N VAL A 83 4.71 10.58 -5.70
CA VAL A 83 3.90 11.77 -6.04
C VAL A 83 3.73 12.73 -4.85
N GLY A 84 3.84 12.21 -3.62
CA GLY A 84 3.88 13.02 -2.40
C GLY A 84 4.94 14.12 -2.43
N LYS A 85 6.12 13.85 -3.01
CA LYS A 85 7.20 14.84 -3.14
C LYS A 85 6.83 15.97 -4.11
N SER A 86 6.27 15.61 -5.26
CA SER A 86 5.82 16.56 -6.29
C SER A 86 4.71 17.47 -5.73
N VAL A 87 3.73 16.89 -5.04
CA VAL A 87 2.66 17.65 -4.36
C VAL A 87 3.22 18.53 -3.25
N ASN A 88 4.18 18.05 -2.46
CA ASN A 88 4.82 18.83 -1.40
C ASN A 88 5.59 20.04 -1.94
N GLY A 89 6.20 19.92 -3.13
CA GLY A 89 6.86 21.03 -3.83
C GLY A 89 5.94 22.23 -4.06
N LEU A 90 4.64 21.98 -4.22
CA LEU A 90 3.63 23.02 -4.47
C LEU A 90 3.09 23.70 -3.21
N ARG A 91 3.59 23.39 -2.01
CA ARG A 91 3.11 24.01 -0.75
C ARG A 91 3.26 25.54 -0.72
N LYS A 92 4.22 26.09 -1.46
CA LYS A 92 4.50 27.53 -1.56
C LYS A 92 4.08 28.14 -2.90
N HIS A 93 3.29 27.41 -3.71
CA HIS A 93 2.82 27.88 -5.02
C HIS A 93 2.08 29.23 -4.93
N GLY A 94 2.16 30.08 -5.97
CA GLY A 94 1.58 31.44 -5.96
C GLY A 94 0.06 31.47 -5.80
N SER A 95 -0.65 30.49 -6.38
CA SER A 95 -2.09 30.34 -6.25
C SER A 95 -2.53 29.83 -4.88
N LYS A 96 -3.47 30.54 -4.25
CA LYS A 96 -4.10 30.12 -2.98
C LYS A 96 -4.83 28.79 -3.14
N GLN A 97 -5.57 28.61 -4.22
CA GLN A 97 -6.36 27.40 -4.44
C GLN A 97 -5.46 26.16 -4.57
N VAL A 98 -4.35 26.27 -5.29
CA VAL A 98 -3.34 25.20 -5.39
C VAL A 98 -2.79 24.86 -4.01
N ARG A 99 -2.39 25.85 -3.21
CA ARG A 99 -1.87 25.61 -1.85
C ARG A 99 -2.89 24.92 -0.94
N ASP A 100 -4.16 25.29 -1.02
CA ASP A 100 -5.21 24.71 -0.17
C ASP A 100 -5.51 23.24 -0.57
N LEU A 101 -5.52 22.94 -1.87
CA LEU A 101 -5.62 21.56 -2.37
C LEU A 101 -4.43 20.71 -1.93
N VAL A 102 -3.20 21.23 -2.07
CA VAL A 102 -1.98 20.55 -1.63
C VAL A 102 -2.02 20.20 -0.15
N LYS A 103 -2.39 21.16 0.72
CA LYS A 103 -2.48 20.91 2.16
C LYS A 103 -3.51 19.82 2.48
N THR A 104 -4.66 19.85 1.81
CA THR A 104 -5.73 18.87 2.00
C THR A 104 -5.26 17.47 1.60
N LEU A 105 -4.62 17.33 0.44
CA LEU A 105 -4.05 16.07 -0.03
C LEU A 105 -3.00 15.52 0.94
N LEU A 106 -2.02 16.34 1.33
CA LEU A 106 -0.96 15.92 2.24
C LEU A 106 -1.51 15.49 3.60
N TRP A 107 -2.53 16.18 4.10
CA TRP A 107 -3.21 15.81 5.34
C TRP A 107 -3.91 14.45 5.22
N ASN A 108 -4.71 14.25 4.16
CA ASN A 108 -5.44 13.01 3.93
C ASN A 108 -4.48 11.81 3.77
N TRP A 109 -3.42 11.99 2.98
CA TRP A 109 -2.41 10.95 2.79
C TRP A 109 -1.65 10.66 4.08
N LYS A 110 -1.29 11.68 4.85
CA LYS A 110 -0.67 11.48 6.17
C LYS A 110 -1.54 10.62 7.07
N ASN A 111 -2.82 10.96 7.23
CA ASN A 111 -3.74 10.19 8.08
C ASN A 111 -3.89 8.74 7.60
N MET A 112 -3.99 8.55 6.28
CA MET A 112 -4.07 7.21 5.69
C MET A 112 -2.80 6.38 5.97
N MET A 113 -1.62 6.98 5.84
CA MET A 113 -0.36 6.32 6.16
C MET A 113 -0.24 6.01 7.64
N ASP A 114 -0.53 6.97 8.51
CA ASP A 114 -0.50 6.78 9.96
C ASP A 114 -1.42 5.60 10.35
N ALA A 115 -2.65 5.57 9.85
CA ALA A 115 -3.59 4.45 10.08
C ALA A 115 -3.07 3.10 9.54
N TRP A 116 -2.44 3.09 8.36
CA TRP A 116 -1.85 1.87 7.80
C TRP A 116 -0.68 1.36 8.65
N PHE A 117 0.17 2.25 9.17
CA PHE A 117 1.26 1.88 10.06
C PHE A 117 0.74 1.33 11.39
N ASP A 118 -0.26 1.96 11.99
CA ASP A 118 -0.87 1.50 13.24
C ASP A 118 -1.52 0.12 13.06
N ALA A 119 -2.23 -0.11 11.95
CA ALA A 119 -2.82 -1.41 11.63
C ALA A 119 -1.76 -2.50 11.41
N THR A 120 -0.67 -2.17 10.72
CA THR A 120 0.44 -3.12 10.48
C THR A 120 1.16 -3.48 11.78
N GLN A 121 1.35 -2.51 12.68
CA GLN A 121 1.94 -2.75 13.99
C GLN A 121 1.04 -3.65 14.85
N ALA A 122 -0.28 -3.41 14.86
CA ALA A 122 -1.21 -4.23 15.61
C ALA A 122 -1.22 -5.70 15.15
N ILE A 123 -1.04 -5.96 13.84
CA ILE A 123 -0.91 -7.32 13.31
C ILE A 123 0.40 -7.96 13.80
N ALA A 124 1.51 -7.22 13.73
CA ALA A 124 2.81 -7.71 14.22
C ALA A 124 2.80 -8.02 15.72
N ASP A 125 2.18 -7.15 16.54
CA ASP A 125 2.09 -7.34 17.99
C ASP A 125 1.19 -8.54 18.35
N ALA A 126 0.14 -8.81 17.56
CA ALA A 126 -0.76 -9.94 17.78
C ALA A 126 -0.14 -11.31 17.44
N GLU A 127 0.86 -11.38 16.55
CA GLU A 127 1.61 -12.61 16.26
C GLU A 127 2.61 -12.99 17.36
N VAL A 128 2.95 -12.08 18.26
CA VAL A 128 3.95 -12.28 19.34
C VAL A 128 3.34 -12.80 20.65
N GLU A 129 2.01 -12.98 20.76
CA GLU A 129 1.42 -13.75 21.88
C GLU A 129 1.48 -15.26 21.60
N PRO A 130 2.38 -16.04 22.25
CA PRO A 130 2.25 -17.47 22.23
C PRO A 130 1.00 -17.84 23.03
N LYS A 131 0.05 -18.53 22.37
CA LYS A 131 -1.01 -19.27 23.07
C LYS A 131 -0.35 -20.19 24.09
N SER A 132 -0.42 -19.78 25.35
CA SER A 132 -0.11 -20.58 26.52
C SER A 132 -1.03 -21.81 26.55
N VAL A 133 -0.55 -22.90 25.97
CA VAL A 133 -0.97 -24.25 26.35
C VAL A 133 0.31 -24.94 26.78
N GLU A 134 0.43 -25.15 28.10
CA GLU A 134 1.48 -25.92 28.73
C GLU A 134 1.57 -27.32 28.10
N THR A 135 2.64 -27.58 27.34
CA THR A 135 3.19 -28.93 27.20
C THR A 135 4.59 -28.90 27.77
N SER A 136 4.64 -29.33 29.02
CA SER A 136 5.81 -29.52 29.85
C SER A 136 6.77 -30.58 29.29
N ILE A 137 8.08 -30.36 29.51
CA ILE A 137 9.19 -31.34 29.51
C ILE A 137 9.72 -31.61 28.09
N ILE A 138 10.95 -31.26 27.68
CA ILE A 138 12.29 -31.58 28.24
C ILE A 138 13.29 -30.47 27.89
N GLU A 139 14.16 -30.13 28.85
CA GLU A 139 15.36 -29.29 28.72
C GLU A 139 16.36 -29.89 27.72
N ASN A 140 16.93 -29.07 26.83
CA ASN A 140 18.36 -29.11 26.51
C ASN A 140 18.77 -27.79 25.86
N GLU A 141 19.73 -27.15 26.53
CA GLU A 141 20.59 -26.04 26.13
C GLU A 141 21.26 -26.38 24.76
N GLU A 142 21.67 -25.46 23.87
CA GLU A 142 22.46 -24.25 24.07
C GLU A 142 22.62 -23.54 22.69
N GLU A 143 22.86 -22.22 22.72
CA GLU A 143 23.39 -21.34 21.64
C GLU A 143 22.48 -21.08 20.41
N GLU A 144 22.15 -19.86 19.98
CA GLU A 144 22.89 -18.60 19.96
C GLU A 144 21.88 -17.44 19.90
N ARG A 145 21.79 -16.63 20.97
CA ARG A 145 20.96 -15.41 21.00
C ARG A 145 21.61 -14.34 20.13
N VAL A 146 21.12 -14.16 18.90
CA VAL A 146 21.32 -12.91 18.15
C VAL A 146 20.19 -11.94 18.53
N PRO A 147 20.49 -10.75 19.07
CA PRO A 147 19.46 -9.74 19.31
C PRO A 147 19.03 -9.16 17.96
N SER A 148 17.83 -9.49 17.48
CA SER A 148 17.17 -8.69 16.43
C SER A 148 16.84 -7.33 17.03
N THR A 149 17.76 -6.38 16.83
CA THR A 149 17.61 -5.01 17.30
C THR A 149 16.45 -4.31 16.58
N PRO A 150 15.55 -3.60 17.30
CA PRO A 150 14.49 -2.74 16.74
C PRO A 150 14.99 -1.47 16.01
N LEU A 151 16.20 -1.48 15.46
CA LEU A 151 16.89 -0.28 14.99
C LEU A 151 16.60 0.07 13.53
N ASP A 152 16.07 -0.85 12.71
CA ASP A 152 15.85 -0.60 11.29
C ASP A 152 14.47 0.03 10.98
N GLU A 153 13.45 -0.24 11.80
CA GLU A 153 12.11 0.38 11.66
C GLU A 153 12.13 1.88 11.94
N ARG A 154 12.99 2.31 12.88
CA ARG A 154 13.20 3.74 13.17
C ARG A 154 13.95 4.43 12.04
N SER A 155 14.84 3.71 11.35
CA SER A 155 15.54 4.18 10.15
C SER A 155 14.56 4.37 8.99
N ASN A 156 13.68 3.37 8.76
CA ASN A 156 12.57 3.47 7.81
C ASN A 156 11.60 4.61 8.15
N ARG A 157 11.30 4.84 9.44
CA ARG A 157 10.46 5.96 9.91
C ARG A 157 11.09 7.33 9.59
N ILE A 158 12.41 7.46 9.73
CA ILE A 158 13.14 8.70 9.42
C ILE A 158 13.22 8.91 7.90
N GLU A 159 13.45 7.85 7.13
CA GLU A 159 13.53 7.91 5.68
C GLU A 159 12.18 8.23 5.03
N MET A 160 11.09 7.73 5.59
CA MET A 160 9.72 8.06 5.17
C MET A 160 9.27 9.46 5.58
N LYS A 161 9.73 9.97 6.73
CA LYS A 161 9.54 11.39 7.08
C LYS A 161 10.30 12.34 6.15
N LYS A 162 11.31 11.87 5.40
CA LYS A 162 11.98 12.65 4.34
C LYS A 162 11.21 12.62 3.00
N LEU A 163 10.10 11.89 2.89
CA LEU A 163 9.23 11.88 1.72
C LEU A 163 8.08 12.90 1.79
N TYR A 164 7.89 13.60 2.92
CA TYR A 164 6.84 14.61 3.16
C TYR A 164 7.41 15.91 3.73
#